data_AF-A0A7Z9IMM5-F1
#
_entry.id   AF-A0A7Z9IMM5-F1
#
_cell.length_a   1.000
_cell.length_b   1.000
_cell.length_c   1.000
_cell.angle_alpha   90.00
_cell.angle_beta   90.00
_cell.angle_gamma   90.00
#
_symmetry.space_group_name_H-M   'P 1'
#
loop_
_entity.id
_entity.type
_entity.pdbx_description
1 polymer ?
#
loop_
_entity_poly.entity_id
_entity_poly.type
_entity_poly.pdbx_seq_one_letter_code
_entity_poly.pdbx_strand_id
1 'polypeptide(L)'
;MELPRDDRTHALELLTGITATHVGSGGVAGSGGAVMLGLEGGHNTVLEDFALVESIKGEPQFNSSRLVPYVREPETSPSKR
;
A
#
# COMPACT_ATOMS: atom_id res chain seq x y z
N MET A 1 5.17 19.21 -12.07
CA MET A 1 4.87 17.82 -12.47
C MET A 1 4.91 17.01 -11.18
N GLU A 2 3.75 16.85 -10.51
CA GLU A 2 3.68 15.98 -9.33
C GLU A 2 3.71 14.54 -9.81
N LEU A 3 4.67 13.77 -9.32
CA LEU A 3 4.72 12.33 -9.55
C LEU A 3 3.52 11.68 -8.82
N PRO A 4 2.94 10.60 -9.36
CA PRO A 4 1.90 9.86 -8.66
C PRO A 4 2.47 9.36 -7.33
N ARG A 5 1.92 9.87 -6.21
CA ARG A 5 2.30 9.46 -4.85
C ARG A 5 1.90 8.00 -4.65
N ASP A 6 2.80 7.20 -4.08
CA ASP A 6 2.55 5.79 -3.75
C ASP A 6 1.45 5.74 -2.67
N ASP A 7 0.42 4.89 -2.81
CA ASP A 7 -0.71 4.80 -1.87
C ASP A 7 -0.23 4.63 -0.41
N ARG A 8 0.90 3.93 -0.21
CA ARG A 8 1.49 3.69 1.10
C ARG A 8 1.99 4.96 1.77
N THR A 9 2.63 5.86 1.01
CA THR A 9 3.11 7.14 1.54
C THR A 9 1.96 8.05 1.91
N HIS A 10 0.88 8.03 1.13
CA HIS A 10 -0.29 8.86 1.37
C HIS A 10 -1.10 8.39 2.59
N ALA A 11 -1.09 7.08 2.88
CA ALA A 11 -1.77 6.54 4.05
C ALA A 11 -1.18 7.08 5.38
N LEU A 12 0.15 7.18 5.49
CA LEU A 12 0.80 7.73 6.69
C LEU A 12 0.46 9.21 6.86
N GLU A 13 0.51 10.01 5.78
CA GLU A 13 0.06 11.41 5.81
C GLU A 13 -1.37 11.55 6.36
N LEU A 14 -2.29 10.67 5.95
CA LEU A 14 -3.68 10.71 6.40
C LEU A 14 -3.87 10.24 7.85
N LEU A 15 -3.12 9.25 8.29
CA LEU A 15 -3.29 8.62 9.62
C LEU A 15 -2.64 9.42 10.74
N THR A 16 -1.48 10.02 10.47
CA THR A 16 -0.63 10.62 11.50
C THR A 16 -0.21 12.06 11.17
N GLY A 17 -0.47 12.55 9.95
CA GLY A 17 -0.18 13.93 9.55
C GLY A 17 1.29 14.20 9.22
N ILE A 18 2.11 13.15 9.08
CA ILE A 18 3.53 13.24 8.75
C ILE A 18 3.76 13.07 7.25
N THR A 19 4.69 13.85 6.70
CA THR A 19 5.15 13.67 5.32
C THR A 19 6.02 12.42 5.21
N ALA A 20 5.62 11.49 4.34
CA ALA A 20 6.37 10.27 4.07
C ALA A 20 6.91 10.27 2.63
N THR A 21 8.21 10.05 2.47
CA THR A 21 8.89 9.99 1.17
C THR A 21 9.36 8.57 0.89
N HIS A 22 9.00 8.01 -0.28
CA HIS A 22 9.55 6.74 -0.74
C HIS A 22 11.00 6.95 -1.22
N VAL A 23 11.97 6.39 -0.50
CA VAL A 23 13.41 6.54 -0.78
C VAL A 23 13.91 5.44 -1.71
N GLY A 24 13.33 4.24 -1.59
CA GLY A 24 13.65 3.12 -2.47
C GLY A 24 12.95 1.85 -2.04
N SER A 25 13.02 0.84 -2.89
CA SER A 25 12.48 -0.49 -2.62
C SER A 25 13.41 -1.56 -3.13
N GLY A 26 13.32 -2.75 -2.55
CA GLY A 26 14.14 -3.90 -2.91
C GLY A 26 14.55 -4.71 -1.68
N GLY A 27 15.01 -5.93 -1.93
CA GLY A 27 15.49 -6.81 -0.88
C GLY A 27 16.21 -8.02 -1.46
N VAL A 28 17.07 -8.62 -0.65
CA VAL A 28 17.84 -9.83 -0.98
C VAL A 28 17.28 -11.02 -0.20
N ALA A 29 17.47 -12.24 -0.73
CA ALA A 29 17.10 -13.49 -0.06
C ALA A 29 15.62 -13.59 0.40
N GLY A 30 14.67 -13.26 -0.47
CA GLY A 30 13.23 -13.42 -0.19
C GLY A 30 12.52 -12.19 0.37
N SER A 31 13.24 -11.09 0.61
CA SER A 31 12.66 -9.79 0.97
C SER A 31 12.23 -8.96 -0.27
N GLY A 32 11.80 -9.64 -1.34
CA GLY A 32 11.37 -9.00 -2.58
C GLY A 32 10.11 -8.16 -2.35
N GLY A 33 10.30 -6.88 -2.05
CA GLY A 33 9.21 -5.96 -1.72
C GLY A 33 9.41 -5.13 -0.44
N ALA A 34 10.57 -5.21 0.23
CA ALA A 34 10.87 -4.24 1.28
C ALA A 34 10.92 -2.81 0.70
N VAL A 35 10.36 -1.87 1.45
CA VAL A 35 10.27 -0.44 1.09
C VAL A 35 10.95 0.37 2.17
N MET A 36 11.75 1.34 1.76
CA MET A 36 12.41 2.29 2.64
C MET A 36 11.71 3.65 2.53
N LEU A 37 11.19 4.14 3.66
CA LEU A 37 10.47 5.40 3.76
C LEU A 37 11.26 6.38 4.63
N GLY A 38 11.35 7.63 4.20
CA GLY A 38 11.79 8.76 5.01
C GLY A 38 10.58 9.47 5.60
N LEU A 39 10.62 9.77 6.90
CA LEU A 39 9.53 10.38 7.66
C LEU A 39 9.96 11.78 8.14
N GLU A 40 9.17 12.81 7.84
CA GLU A 40 9.44 14.19 8.21
C GLU A 40 8.25 14.85 8.93
N GLY A 41 8.48 15.37 10.14
CA GLY A 41 7.46 16.04 10.94
C GLY A 41 7.94 16.40 12.34
N GLY A 42 7.00 16.74 13.23
CA GLY A 42 7.29 17.00 14.63
C GLY A 42 7.82 15.76 15.36
N HIS A 43 8.78 15.94 16.28
CA HIS A 43 9.49 14.83 16.93
C HIS A 43 8.57 13.75 17.51
N ASN A 44 7.57 14.14 18.29
CA ASN A 44 6.65 13.19 18.92
C ASN A 44 5.78 12.47 17.86
N THR A 45 5.30 13.20 16.86
CA THR A 45 4.49 12.64 15.76
C THR A 45 5.28 11.62 14.94
N VAL A 46 6.56 11.90 14.65
CA VAL A 46 7.46 10.95 13.98
C VAL A 46 7.62 9.67 14.80
N LEU A 47 7.75 9.78 16.13
CA LEU A 47 7.89 8.62 17.01
C LEU A 47 6.61 7.79 17.10
N GLU A 48 5.45 8.45 17.15
CA GLU A 48 4.14 7.79 17.13
C GLU A 48 3.92 7.04 15.80
N ASP A 49 4.26 7.67 14.68
CA ASP A 49 4.19 7.05 13.36
C ASP A 49 5.13 5.84 13.22
N PHE A 50 6.35 5.97 13.76
CA PHE A 50 7.28 4.85 13.82
C PHE A 50 6.72 3.67 14.62
N ALA A 51 6.13 3.93 15.78
CA ALA A 51 5.49 2.89 16.60
C ALA A 51 4.30 2.23 15.89
N LEU A 52 3.50 3.02 15.16
CA LEU A 52 2.41 2.50 14.33
C LEU A 52 2.93 1.56 13.24
N VAL A 53 3.95 1.98 12.48
CA VAL A 53 4.54 1.15 11.42
C VAL A 53 5.11 -0.16 11.97
N GLU A 54 5.79 -0.12 13.12
CA GLU A 54 6.29 -1.34 13.78
C GLU A 54 5.16 -2.27 14.21
N SER A 55 4.00 -1.75 14.63
CA SER A 55 2.86 -2.59 15.00
C SER A 55 2.22 -3.34 13.81
N ILE A 56 2.34 -2.78 12.60
CA ILE A 56 1.81 -3.37 11.35
C ILE A 56 2.81 -4.36 10.73
N LYS A 57 4.12 -4.14 10.93
CA LYS A 57 5.17 -4.98 10.34
C LYS A 57 5.03 -6.44 10.81
N GLY A 58 5.05 -7.36 9.84
CA GLY A 58 4.99 -8.80 10.11
C GLY A 58 3.59 -9.39 10.12
N GLU A 59 2.55 -8.58 9.88
CA GLU A 59 1.22 -9.11 9.61
C GLU A 59 1.24 -10.09 8.41
N PRO A 60 0.43 -11.16 8.44
CA PRO A 60 0.34 -12.09 7.32
C PRO A 60 -0.08 -11.34 6.05
N GLN A 61 0.57 -11.65 4.93
CA GLN A 61 0.09 -11.13 3.65
C GLN A 61 -1.35 -11.59 3.42
N PHE A 62 -2.22 -10.64 3.08
CA PHE A 62 -3.56 -10.97 2.62
C PHE A 62 -3.49 -11.85 1.39
N ASN A 63 -4.35 -12.88 1.34
CA ASN A 63 -4.59 -13.60 0.09
C ASN A 63 -5.03 -12.58 -0.95
N SER A 64 -4.44 -12.63 -2.15
CA SER A 64 -4.81 -11.77 -3.26
C SER A 64 -6.33 -11.72 -3.37
N SER A 65 -6.89 -10.51 -3.45
CA SER A 65 -8.31 -10.32 -3.67
C SER A 65 -8.76 -11.23 -4.81
N ARG A 66 -9.80 -12.05 -4.55
CA ARG A 66 -10.36 -12.90 -5.59
C ARG A 66 -10.95 -11.97 -6.64
N LEU A 67 -10.19 -11.70 -7.70
CA LEU A 67 -10.69 -11.01 -8.88
C LEU A 67 -11.83 -11.88 -9.41
N VAL A 68 -13.07 -11.50 -9.09
CA VAL A 68 -14.24 -12.06 -9.75
C VAL A 68 -14.20 -11.48 -11.16
N PRO A 69 -13.98 -12.29 -12.21
CA PRO A 69 -14.04 -11.79 -13.56
C PRO A 69 -15.45 -11.21 -13.76
N TYR A 70 -15.51 -9.91 -14.02
CA TYR A 70 -16.75 -9.28 -14.41
C TYR A 70 -17.05 -9.70 -15.85
N VAL A 71 -17.77 -10.82 -15.99
CA VAL A 71 -18.27 -11.28 -17.28
C VAL A 71 -19.53 -10.47 -17.58
N ARG A 72 -19.44 -9.46 -18.46
CA ARG A 72 -20.64 -8.98 -19.15
C ARG A 72 -21.04 -10.06 -20.13
N GLU A 73 -22.13 -10.77 -19.86
CA GLU A 73 -22.82 -11.45 -20.94
C GLU A 73 -23.34 -10.37 -21.91
N PRO A 74 -23.01 -10.43 -23.21
CA PRO A 74 -23.63 -9.52 -24.16
C PRO A 74 -25.13 -9.80 -24.17
N GLU A 75 -25.95 -8.74 -24.16
CA GLU A 75 -27.43 -8.81 -24.26
C GLU A 75 -27.89 -9.65 -25.47
N THR A 76 -27.02 -9.85 -26.45
CA THR A 76 -27.25 -10.63 -27.67
C THR A 76 -26.88 -12.11 -27.55
N SER A 77 -26.50 -12.61 -26.36
CA SER A 77 -26.21 -14.03 -26.17
C SER A 77 -27.47 -14.86 -26.44
N PRO A 78 -27.42 -15.87 -27.33
CA PRO A 78 -28.56 -16.73 -27.57
C PRO A 78 -28.92 -17.46 -26.28
N SER A 79 -30.17 -17.32 -25.85
CA SER A 79 -30.70 -18.03 -24.68
C SER A 79 -30.55 -19.53 -24.88
N LYS A 80 -29.86 -20.21 -23.95
CA LYS A 80 -29.71 -21.67 -23.97
C LYS A 80 -31.10 -22.29 -23.80
N ARG A 81 -31.63 -22.85 -24.90
CA ARG A 81 -32.78 -23.77 -24.87
C ARG A 81 -32.38 -25.12 -24.27
#